data_AF-A0A1N6NG11-F1
#
_entry.id   AF-A0A1N6NG11-F1
#
_cell.length_a   1.000
_cell.length_b   1.000
_cell.length_c   1.000
_cell.angle_alpha   90.00
_cell.angle_beta   90.00
_cell.angle_gamma   90.00
#
_symmetry.space_group_name_H-M   'P 1'
#
loop_
_entity.id
_entity.type
_entity.pdbx_description
1 polymer ?
#
loop_
_entity_poly.entity_id
_entity_poly.type
_entity_poly.pdbx_seq_one_letter_code
_entity_poly.pdbx_strand_id
1 'polypeptide(L)'
;MGVVQYVLFRFLIVKFDLKTPGREEETLNSNVSAAPSGNEFEQMAAIIYDGLGGDQNVTSVDNCVTRLRMEVKDMDAVDQAKIKSTGVPGINIVGPNSIQVIVGTKVQFVADEIKRMRKNQ
;
A
#
# COMPACT_ATOMS: atom_id res chain seq x y z
N MET A 1 34.24 22.79 -1.91
CA MET A 1 33.30 22.54 -3.02
C MET A 1 31.91 22.02 -2.61
N GLY A 2 31.64 21.61 -1.35
CA GLY A 2 30.28 21.16 -0.94
C GLY A 2 29.31 22.28 -0.50
N VAL A 3 29.83 23.39 0.04
CA VAL A 3 29.01 24.49 0.58
C VAL A 3 28.22 25.21 -0.52
N VAL A 4 28.82 25.38 -1.70
CA VAL A 4 28.18 26.05 -2.85
C VAL A 4 27.01 25.22 -3.39
N GLN A 5 27.18 23.89 -3.48
CA GLN A 5 26.10 22.98 -3.88
C GLN A 5 24.96 23.01 -2.86
N TYR A 6 25.27 22.98 -1.56
CA TYR A 6 24.25 23.04 -0.51
C TYR A 6 23.43 24.33 -0.56
N VAL A 7 24.07 25.49 -0.72
CA VAL A 7 23.37 26.78 -0.78
C VAL A 7 22.55 26.92 -2.07
N LEU A 8 23.05 26.45 -3.20
CA LEU A 8 22.31 26.46 -4.48
C LEU A 8 21.07 25.57 -4.42
N PHE A 9 21.20 24.32 -3.95
CA PHE A 9 20.07 23.41 -3.78
C PHE A 9 19.07 23.94 -2.75
N ARG A 10 19.53 24.47 -1.61
CA ARG A 10 18.65 25.04 -0.57
C ARG A 10 17.89 26.26 -1.08
N PHE A 11 18.51 27.10 -1.90
CA PHE A 11 17.85 28.25 -2.51
C PHE A 11 16.81 27.82 -3.56
N LEU A 12 17.12 26.80 -4.37
CA LEU A 12 16.18 26.21 -5.33
C LEU A 12 14.98 25.55 -4.65
N ILE A 13 15.18 24.77 -3.58
CA ILE A 13 14.08 24.11 -2.86
C ILE A 13 13.14 25.14 -2.22
N VAL A 14 13.68 26.18 -1.57
CA VAL A 14 12.87 27.18 -0.85
C VAL A 14 12.16 28.15 -1.80
N LYS A 15 12.78 28.52 -2.92
CA LYS A 15 12.22 29.53 -3.83
C LYS A 15 11.41 28.96 -5.00
N PHE A 16 11.62 27.69 -5.33
CA PHE A 16 10.97 27.02 -6.47
C PHE A 16 10.01 25.88 -6.07
N ASP A 17 9.82 25.63 -4.76
CA ASP A 17 9.00 24.53 -4.21
C ASP A 17 9.17 23.20 -4.96
N LEU A 18 10.44 22.90 -5.30
CA LEU A 18 10.80 21.63 -5.93
C LEU A 18 10.51 20.52 -4.93
N LYS A 19 9.47 19.72 -5.22
CA LYS A 19 9.06 18.52 -4.46
C LYS A 19 10.22 17.54 -4.36
N THR A 20 11.05 17.72 -3.34
CA THR A 20 12.03 16.73 -2.91
C THR A 20 11.26 15.49 -2.45
N PRO A 21 11.61 14.28 -2.93
CA PRO A 21 10.94 13.05 -2.52
C PRO A 21 11.01 12.93 -0.98
N GLY A 22 9.84 12.94 -0.34
CA GLY A 22 9.66 13.13 1.11
C GLY A 22 8.80 14.34 1.52
N ARG A 23 8.54 15.28 0.60
CA ARG A 23 7.48 16.31 0.70
C ARG A 23 6.35 15.96 -0.26
N GLU A 24 5.85 14.74 -0.14
CA GLU A 24 4.48 14.47 -0.56
C GLU A 24 3.62 15.11 0.51
N GLU A 25 2.86 16.14 0.14
CA GLU A 25 1.72 16.53 0.94
C GLU A 25 0.85 15.29 0.98
N GLU A 26 0.92 14.57 2.10
CA GLU A 26 -0.10 13.63 2.49
C GLU A 26 -1.35 14.49 2.56
N THR A 27 -2.08 14.59 1.44
CA THR A 27 -3.51 14.82 1.46
C THR A 27 -4.11 13.58 2.12
N LEU A 28 -3.81 13.44 3.41
CA LEU A 28 -4.65 12.76 4.37
C LEU A 28 -5.96 13.51 4.27
N ASN A 29 -6.83 12.99 3.43
CA ASN A 29 -8.25 13.18 3.61
C ASN A 29 -8.52 12.80 5.06
N SER A 30 -8.61 13.86 5.87
CA SER A 30 -8.89 13.82 7.28
C SER A 30 -10.33 13.35 7.40
N ASN A 31 -10.49 12.04 7.42
CA ASN A 31 -11.59 11.41 8.12
C ASN A 31 -10.98 10.64 9.29
N VAL A 32 -10.33 11.40 10.17
CA VAL A 32 -10.04 10.95 11.53
C VAL A 32 -11.39 10.92 12.24
N SER A 33 -12.00 9.74 12.26
CA SER A 33 -12.99 9.39 13.27
C SER A 33 -12.61 8.04 13.85
N ALA A 34 -12.30 8.12 15.14
CA ALA A 34 -12.13 7.02 16.09
C ALA A 34 -10.80 6.25 16.02
N ALA A 35 -10.33 5.90 17.22
CA ALA A 35 -9.13 5.13 17.51
C ALA A 35 -9.01 3.86 16.63
N PRO A 36 -7.78 3.36 16.36
CA PRO A 36 -7.57 2.13 15.61
C PRO A 36 -8.02 0.92 16.42
N SER A 37 -9.33 0.70 16.41
CA SER A 37 -9.93 -0.58 16.73
C SER A 37 -9.53 -1.54 15.62
N GLY A 38 -9.23 -2.81 15.95
CA GLY A 38 -8.72 -3.82 15.00
C GLY A 38 -9.52 -3.94 13.68
N ASN A 39 -10.76 -3.46 13.69
CA ASN A 39 -11.65 -3.32 12.55
C ASN A 39 -11.10 -2.49 11.37
N GLU A 40 -10.17 -1.53 11.59
CA GLU A 40 -9.60 -0.74 10.48
C GLU A 40 -8.66 -1.59 9.61
N PHE A 41 -7.81 -2.40 10.23
CA PHE A 41 -6.95 -3.34 9.51
C PHE A 41 -7.77 -4.43 8.84
N GLU A 42 -8.87 -4.85 9.46
CA GLU A 42 -9.83 -5.80 8.91
C GLU A 42 -10.58 -5.24 7.71
N GLN A 43 -11.06 -4.00 7.76
CA GLN A 43 -11.64 -3.33 6.60
C GLN A 43 -10.62 -3.12 5.49
N MET A 44 -9.40 -2.71 5.83
CA MET A 44 -8.33 -2.54 4.85
C MET A 44 -7.98 -3.87 4.17
N ALA A 45 -7.83 -4.93 4.97
CA ALA A 45 -7.63 -6.30 4.50
C ALA A 45 -8.79 -6.77 3.60
N ALA A 46 -10.03 -6.56 4.01
CA ALA A 46 -11.22 -6.93 3.24
C ALA A 46 -11.27 -6.22 1.89
N ILE A 47 -11.01 -4.91 1.85
CA ILE A 47 -11.04 -4.13 0.60
C ILE A 47 -9.88 -4.53 -0.32
N ILE A 48 -8.68 -4.75 0.23
CA ILE A 48 -7.54 -5.25 -0.55
C ILE A 48 -7.87 -6.63 -1.11
N TYR A 49 -8.43 -7.52 -0.30
CA TYR A 49 -8.79 -8.87 -0.68
C TYR A 49 -9.91 -8.93 -1.73
N ASP A 50 -10.95 -8.11 -1.57
CA ASP A 50 -12.03 -7.92 -2.55
C ASP A 50 -11.49 -7.32 -3.86
N GLY A 51 -10.60 -6.33 -3.77
CA GLY A 51 -9.91 -5.75 -4.91
C GLY A 51 -8.99 -6.73 -5.64
N LEU A 52 -8.58 -7.82 -5.01
CA LEU A 52 -7.84 -8.90 -5.67
C LEU A 52 -8.75 -9.93 -6.33
N GLY A 53 -10.08 -9.81 -6.21
CA GLY A 53 -11.03 -10.80 -6.69
C GLY A 53 -11.37 -11.90 -5.67
N GLY A 54 -10.97 -11.74 -4.40
CA GLY A 54 -11.28 -12.68 -3.32
C GLY A 54 -10.56 -14.04 -3.43
N ASP A 55 -11.05 -15.05 -2.70
CA ASP A 55 -10.41 -16.38 -2.61
C ASP A 55 -10.32 -17.10 -3.95
N GLN A 56 -11.34 -16.92 -4.79
CA GLN A 56 -11.40 -17.52 -6.12
C GLN A 56 -10.23 -17.10 -7.01
N ASN A 57 -9.71 -15.89 -6.79
CA ASN A 57 -8.59 -15.35 -7.56
C ASN A 57 -7.26 -15.48 -6.81
N VAL A 58 -7.23 -15.30 -5.49
CA VAL A 58 -6.01 -15.32 -4.68
C VAL A 58 -5.56 -16.76 -4.41
N THR A 59 -4.45 -17.17 -5.04
CA THR A 59 -3.87 -18.52 -4.92
C THR A 59 -2.99 -18.64 -3.67
N SER A 60 -2.08 -17.68 -3.48
CA SER A 60 -1.17 -17.64 -2.33
C SER A 60 -1.04 -16.22 -1.78
N VAL A 61 -0.84 -16.11 -0.46
CA VAL A 61 -0.63 -14.84 0.24
C VAL A 61 0.56 -14.98 1.17
N ASP A 62 1.60 -14.24 0.83
CA ASP A 62 2.84 -14.12 1.59
C ASP A 62 3.05 -12.66 2.01
N ASN A 63 3.76 -12.44 3.11
CA ASN A 63 4.07 -11.11 3.57
C ASN A 63 5.56 -11.00 3.92
N CYS A 64 6.15 -9.87 3.57
CA CYS A 64 7.47 -9.46 4.03
C CYS A 64 7.30 -8.43 5.17
N VAL A 65 8.31 -7.57 5.37
CA VAL A 65 8.32 -6.52 6.40
C VAL A 65 7.46 -5.31 6.02
N THR A 66 7.39 -4.97 4.73
CA THR A 66 6.62 -3.80 4.24
C THR A 66 5.76 -4.07 3.01
N ARG A 67 5.82 -5.29 2.46
CA ARG A 67 5.16 -5.68 1.21
C ARG A 67 4.40 -6.99 1.38
N LEU A 68 3.15 -7.02 0.93
CA LEU A 68 2.33 -8.21 0.73
C LEU A 68 2.63 -8.76 -0.66
N ARG A 69 3.06 -10.01 -0.74
CA ARG A 69 3.26 -10.74 -1.99
C ARG A 69 2.10 -11.68 -2.16
N MET A 70 1.42 -11.60 -3.29
CA MET A 70 0.21 -12.38 -3.50
C MET A 70 0.26 -12.93 -4.91
N GLU A 71 -0.21 -14.16 -5.04
CA GLU A 71 -0.37 -14.80 -6.33
C GLU A 71 -1.86 -14.84 -6.65
N VAL A 72 -2.20 -14.40 -7.87
CA VAL A 72 -3.56 -14.38 -8.39
C VAL A 72 -3.67 -15.28 -9.62
N LYS A 73 -4.83 -15.87 -9.87
CA LYS A 73 -5.06 -16.67 -11.09
C LYS A 73 -5.28 -15.79 -12.31
N ASP A 74 -5.95 -14.67 -12.11
CA ASP A 74 -6.42 -13.77 -13.14
C ASP A 74 -6.08 -12.32 -12.76
N MET A 75 -5.24 -11.67 -13.56
CA MET A 75 -4.86 -10.28 -13.31
C MET A 75 -5.92 -9.27 -13.76
N ASP A 76 -6.80 -9.63 -14.68
CA ASP A 76 -7.87 -8.75 -15.16
C ASP A 76 -8.97 -8.59 -14.11
N ALA A 77 -9.14 -9.60 -13.25
CA ALA A 77 -10.01 -9.51 -12.08
C ALA A 77 -9.42 -8.66 -10.92
N VAL A 78 -8.18 -8.19 -11.04
CA VAL A 78 -7.52 -7.38 -10.00
C VAL A 78 -7.79 -5.89 -10.19
N ASP A 79 -8.51 -5.32 -9.25
CA ASP A 79 -8.94 -3.94 -9.19
C ASP A 79 -7.89 -3.06 -8.48
N GLN A 80 -6.81 -2.75 -9.20
CA GLN A 80 -5.69 -1.97 -8.66
C GLN A 80 -6.11 -0.59 -8.13
N ALA A 81 -7.16 0.02 -8.72
CA ALA A 81 -7.68 1.31 -8.26
C ALA A 81 -8.31 1.21 -6.86
N LYS A 82 -9.07 0.14 -6.61
CA LYS A 82 -9.67 -0.14 -5.30
C LYS A 82 -8.60 -0.40 -4.26
N ILE A 83 -7.58 -1.19 -4.60
CA ILE A 83 -6.44 -1.46 -3.71
C ILE A 83 -5.70 -0.15 -3.40
N LYS A 84 -5.38 0.69 -4.39
CA LYS A 84 -4.75 2.01 -4.15
C LYS A 84 -5.58 2.93 -3.25
N SER A 85 -6.91 2.86 -3.36
CA SER A 85 -7.83 3.64 -2.52
C SER A 85 -7.78 3.27 -1.03
N THR A 86 -7.24 2.11 -0.66
CA THR A 86 -7.06 1.72 0.74
C THR A 86 -5.90 2.44 1.44
N GLY A 87 -5.17 3.31 0.73
CA GLY A 87 -4.03 4.05 1.28
C GLY A 87 -2.71 3.28 1.21
N VAL A 88 -2.62 2.28 0.31
CA VAL A 88 -1.35 1.60 0.05
C VAL A 88 -0.42 2.53 -0.74
N PRO A 89 0.85 2.69 -0.32
CA PRO A 89 1.82 3.52 -1.04
C PRO A 89 2.11 3.04 -2.48
N GLY A 90 1.82 1.78 -2.81
CA GLY A 90 1.96 1.32 -4.18
C GLY A 90 1.64 -0.14 -4.39
N ILE A 91 1.51 -0.50 -5.67
CA ILE A 91 1.28 -1.85 -6.15
C ILE A 91 2.30 -2.11 -7.25
N ASN A 92 2.94 -3.28 -7.21
CA ASN A 92 3.92 -3.69 -8.18
C ASN A 92 3.55 -5.07 -8.75
N ILE A 93 3.44 -5.15 -10.07
CA ILE A 93 3.15 -6.40 -10.79
C ILE A 93 4.49 -6.99 -11.20
N VAL A 94 4.81 -8.18 -10.69
CA VAL A 94 6.12 -8.83 -10.88
C VAL A 94 6.06 -9.94 -11.92
N GLY A 95 4.87 -10.43 -12.24
CA GLY A 95 4.66 -11.42 -13.30
C GLY A 95 3.19 -11.48 -13.71
N PRO A 96 2.82 -12.39 -14.64
CA PRO A 96 1.45 -12.48 -15.14
C PRO A 96 0.40 -12.78 -14.06
N ASN A 97 0.83 -13.46 -12.99
CA ASN A 97 -0.02 -13.93 -11.89
C ASN A 97 0.53 -13.51 -10.51
N SER A 98 1.51 -12.59 -10.46
CA SER A 98 2.18 -12.22 -9.21
C SER A 98 2.11 -10.71 -8.98
N ILE A 99 1.53 -10.34 -7.85
CA ILE A 99 1.30 -8.95 -7.44
C ILE A 99 1.92 -8.70 -6.06
N GLN A 100 2.52 -7.53 -5.90
CA GLN A 100 3.09 -7.07 -4.64
C GLN A 100 2.44 -5.76 -4.24
N VAL A 101 1.73 -5.77 -3.12
CA VAL A 101 1.12 -4.58 -2.55
C VAL A 101 2.02 -4.05 -1.45
N ILE A 102 2.47 -2.81 -1.58
CA ILE A 102 3.30 -2.15 -0.59
C ILE A 102 2.34 -1.51 0.41
N VAL A 103 2.31 -2.01 1.65
CA VAL A 103 1.42 -1.49 2.71
C VAL A 103 2.20 -0.69 3.75
N GLY A 104 3.52 -0.94 3.88
CA GLY A 104 4.36 -0.32 4.91
C GLY A 104 4.38 -1.11 6.21
N THR A 105 4.61 -0.43 7.34
CA THR A 105 4.80 -1.07 8.67
C THR A 105 3.58 -1.84 9.18
N LYS A 106 2.41 -1.58 8.61
CA LYS A 106 1.12 -2.21 8.96
C LYS A 106 0.87 -3.53 8.21
N VAL A 107 1.77 -3.94 7.31
CA VAL A 107 1.58 -5.13 6.45
C VAL A 107 1.33 -6.42 7.23
N GLN A 108 1.93 -6.55 8.41
CA GLN A 108 1.83 -7.76 9.23
C GLN A 108 0.38 -7.96 9.73
N PHE A 109 -0.26 -6.89 10.21
CA PHE A 109 -1.65 -6.93 10.67
C PHE A 109 -2.62 -7.20 9.54
N VAL A 110 -2.43 -6.55 8.39
CA VAL A 110 -3.26 -6.77 7.20
C VAL A 110 -3.11 -8.20 6.68
N ALA A 111 -1.88 -8.73 6.64
CA ALA A 111 -1.63 -10.10 6.18
C ALA A 111 -2.21 -11.15 7.13
N ASP A 112 -2.11 -10.94 8.44
CA ASP A 112 -2.70 -11.82 9.44
C ASP A 112 -4.22 -11.87 9.31
N GLU A 113 -4.83 -10.71 9.09
CA GLU A 113 -6.27 -10.58 8.93
C GLU A 113 -6.77 -11.19 7.61
N ILE A 114 -6.05 -11.01 6.49
CA ILE A 114 -6.34 -11.73 5.23
C ILE A 114 -6.23 -13.25 5.44
N LYS A 115 -5.20 -13.73 6.16
CA LYS A 115 -5.04 -15.15 6.47
C LYS A 115 -6.17 -15.66 7.36
N ARG A 116 -6.63 -14.86 8.32
CA ARG A 116 -7.77 -15.17 9.21
C ARG A 116 -9.06 -15.28 8.42
N MET A 117 -9.35 -14.33 7.53
CA MET A 117 -10.51 -14.37 6.64
C MET A 117 -10.51 -15.62 5.75
N ARG A 118 -9.34 -15.99 5.22
CA ARG A 118 -9.19 -17.19 4.38
C ARG A 118 -9.38 -18.50 5.16
N LYS A 119 -9.05 -18.52 6.45
CA LYS A 119 -9.11 -19.73 7.30
C LYS A 119 -10.47 -19.94 7.97
N ASN A 120 -11.33 -18.92 7.99
CA ASN A 120 -12.66 -18.95 8.61
C ASN A 120 -13.78 -19.43 7.66
N GLN A 121 -13.44 -20.12 6.56
CA GLN A 121 -14.39 -20.87 5.73
C GLN A 121 -14.10 -22.36 5.74
#